data_AF-A0A2G5HDS7-F1
#
_entry.id   AF-A0A2G5HDS7-F1
#
_cell.length_a   1.000
_cell.length_b   1.000
_cell.length_c   1.000
_cell.angle_alpha   90.00
_cell.angle_beta   90.00
_cell.angle_gamma   90.00
#
_symmetry.space_group_name_H-M   'P 1'
#
loop_
_entity.id
_entity.type
_entity.pdbx_description
1 polymer ?
#
loop_
_entity_poly.entity_id
_entity_poly.type
_entity_poly.pdbx_seq_one_letter_code
_entity_poly.pdbx_strand_id
1 'polypeptide(L)'
;MNALFLFDAHRLLGLATLFSLLLIWYTTRGGDGSAWRKLGNQAQQHFGDPSWKDQKLPPGATIEHGGEAVPAAQSAIENFENIENSDDENEQTPTSSETTLEDSVPEHATSEMTLDEPHAIREDAHKFSHADEFLPHFQDVLKLPGVDFETCKSTCTWPDLKKVNFQFPGEGEGWGGVNLSWTKTPYPQAHLDSERAKWQSHVQTGFMPWNEHSHRFNGRGIVIVGGKSIKKIVVVLRKLFLLRSQLPVEIHYWGYEMTDEKKKTLTDLMPTITFNDLSGEHNIFRSSYVAVPGKTNYQLKTAAMINTRFAEPLLLDSDNIPILAPELLWNSTEYLEYGTIFWPDIARTRPDNPIWSITNTQCRMNEYEQESGQLLVDKRKFWYHLQLSAWMNAPSVDEKGEFKAESPYFSILLGDKDTFRFAWHALKTKYGKPSKFLTSVGTVAGPEKFYCGHSFLQYHPDGRPMFMHGGALKTMAKEVMKWHREENGGVYQVYKKSDYEEQHEKVVNVRIGFDGRQYDFPGKETMDEGHVTFCTLLDDIEPRPLEELVPGFEQDFDYIGGYWPLEGG
;
A
#
# COMPACT_ATOMS: atom_id res chain seq x y z
N MET A 1 25.02 -49.24 -39.38
CA MET A 1 25.48 -50.45 -38.67
C MET A 1 25.42 -50.17 -37.18
N ASN A 2 24.48 -50.83 -36.50
CA ASN A 2 24.44 -51.33 -35.12
C ASN A 2 25.64 -51.01 -34.19
N ALA A 3 25.51 -50.83 -32.88
CA ALA A 3 24.39 -50.88 -31.94
C ALA A 3 24.91 -50.37 -30.58
N LEU A 4 24.05 -49.74 -29.77
CA LEU A 4 23.93 -49.90 -28.30
C LEU A 4 22.86 -48.94 -27.79
N PHE A 5 21.61 -49.41 -27.82
CA PHE A 5 20.46 -48.85 -27.12
C PHE A 5 19.89 -49.96 -26.25
N LEU A 6 19.95 -49.82 -24.93
CA LEU A 6 19.11 -50.49 -23.92
C LEU A 6 19.45 -49.87 -22.55
N PHE A 7 18.42 -49.71 -21.71
CA PHE A 7 18.28 -48.88 -20.49
C PHE A 7 17.81 -47.43 -20.80
N ASP A 8 16.67 -46.92 -20.33
CA ASP A 8 15.86 -47.29 -19.16
C ASP A 8 14.41 -46.76 -19.34
N ALA A 9 13.48 -47.61 -19.81
CA ALA A 9 12.06 -47.28 -19.98
C ALA A 9 11.19 -47.74 -18.79
N HIS A 10 11.79 -48.32 -17.73
CA HIS A 10 11.05 -48.89 -16.61
C HIS A 10 10.80 -47.93 -15.45
N ARG A 11 11.48 -46.77 -15.39
CA ARG A 11 11.29 -45.78 -14.30
C ARG A 11 10.09 -44.85 -14.48
N LEU A 12 9.69 -44.57 -15.72
CA LEU A 12 8.57 -43.66 -16.00
C LEU A 12 7.19 -44.32 -15.86
N LEU A 13 7.08 -45.64 -16.11
CA LEU A 13 5.82 -46.35 -15.91
C LEU A 13 5.46 -46.53 -14.43
N GLY A 14 6.45 -46.61 -13.52
CA GLY A 14 6.21 -46.83 -12.09
C GLY A 14 5.66 -45.61 -11.33
N LEU A 15 5.99 -44.40 -11.76
CA LEU A 15 5.52 -43.15 -11.10
C LEU A 15 4.06 -42.84 -11.43
N ALA A 16 3.60 -43.15 -12.64
CA ALA A 16 2.21 -42.94 -13.04
C ALA A 16 1.24 -43.94 -12.38
N THR A 17 1.66 -45.19 -12.16
CA THR A 17 0.86 -46.18 -11.41
C THR A 17 0.81 -45.89 -9.92
N LEU A 18 1.89 -45.36 -9.32
CA LEU A 18 1.89 -44.93 -7.91
C LEU A 18 0.94 -43.75 -7.66
N PHE A 19 0.92 -42.76 -8.56
CA PHE A 19 0.00 -41.62 -8.44
C PHE A 19 -1.47 -42.02 -8.62
N SER A 20 -1.75 -42.95 -9.55
CA SER A 20 -3.11 -43.45 -9.79
C SER A 20 -3.64 -44.30 -8.62
N LEU A 21 -2.78 -45.10 -8.00
CA LEU A 21 -3.13 -45.90 -6.81
C LEU A 21 -3.30 -45.03 -5.55
N LEU A 22 -2.53 -43.95 -5.41
CA LEU A 22 -2.68 -42.96 -4.33
C LEU A 22 -3.97 -42.15 -4.45
N LEU A 23 -4.39 -41.81 -5.68
CA LEU A 23 -5.65 -41.10 -5.93
C LEU A 23 -6.88 -42.00 -5.68
N ILE A 24 -6.79 -43.30 -6.00
CA ILE A 24 -7.82 -44.30 -5.69
C ILE A 24 -7.87 -44.60 -4.18
N TRP A 25 -6.72 -44.57 -3.49
CA TRP A 25 -6.67 -44.72 -2.03
C TRP A 25 -7.26 -43.50 -1.30
N TYR A 26 -7.05 -42.29 -1.83
CA TYR A 26 -7.56 -41.03 -1.26
C TYR A 26 -9.08 -40.85 -1.44
N THR A 27 -9.66 -41.36 -2.52
CA THR A 27 -11.11 -41.25 -2.76
C THR A 27 -11.95 -42.31 -2.04
N THR A 28 -11.33 -43.37 -1.50
CA THR A 28 -12.07 -44.51 -0.94
C THR A 28 -12.02 -44.65 0.59
N ARG A 29 -11.15 -43.91 1.30
CA ARG A 29 -11.15 -43.88 2.78
C ARG A 29 -10.81 -42.51 3.32
N GLY A 30 -11.76 -41.92 4.04
CA GLY A 30 -11.59 -40.62 4.70
C GLY A 30 -10.44 -40.60 5.72
N GLY A 31 -9.82 -39.42 5.79
CA GLY A 31 -9.04 -38.83 6.89
C GLY A 31 -8.16 -39.71 7.78
N ASP A 32 -6.84 -39.49 7.72
CA ASP A 32 -5.98 -39.54 8.91
C ASP A 32 -4.75 -38.61 8.74
N GLY A 33 -4.61 -37.64 9.64
CA GLY A 33 -3.53 -36.63 9.68
C GLY A 33 -2.15 -37.18 10.11
N SER A 34 -2.04 -38.48 10.41
CA SER A 34 -0.79 -39.13 10.79
C SER A 34 0.23 -39.24 9.64
N ALA A 35 -0.22 -39.28 8.39
CA ALA A 35 0.64 -39.35 7.19
C ALA A 35 1.40 -38.03 6.94
N TRP A 36 0.77 -36.89 7.25
CA TRP A 36 1.39 -35.56 7.12
C TRP A 36 2.51 -35.32 8.13
N ARG A 37 2.40 -35.88 9.35
CA ARG A 37 3.49 -35.85 10.35
C ARG A 37 4.71 -36.66 9.91
N LYS A 38 4.53 -37.77 9.18
CA LYS A 38 5.66 -38.54 8.63
C LYS A 38 6.32 -37.86 7.43
N LEU A 39 5.55 -37.21 6.56
CA LEU A 39 6.07 -36.39 5.45
C LEU A 39 6.79 -35.13 5.95
N GLY A 40 6.27 -34.47 6.99
CA GLY A 40 6.93 -33.34 7.65
C GLY A 40 8.28 -33.74 8.27
N ASN A 41 8.34 -34.88 8.95
CA ASN A 41 9.58 -35.36 9.56
C ASN A 41 10.62 -35.84 8.54
N GLN A 42 10.21 -36.37 7.38
CA GLN A 42 11.14 -36.73 6.29
C GLN A 42 11.63 -35.52 5.50
N ALA A 43 10.79 -34.49 5.31
CA ALA A 43 11.22 -33.22 4.71
C ALA A 43 12.24 -32.50 5.61
N GLN A 44 12.05 -32.52 6.94
CA GLN A 44 12.96 -31.92 7.91
C GLN A 44 14.34 -32.62 7.98
N GLN A 45 14.42 -33.92 7.65
CA GLN A 45 15.68 -34.67 7.52
C GLN A 45 16.42 -34.43 6.18
N HIS A 46 15.74 -33.95 5.13
CA HIS A 46 16.36 -33.70 3.82
C HIS A 46 16.69 -32.23 3.56
N PHE A 47 15.97 -31.28 4.18
CA PHE A 47 16.16 -29.85 3.97
C PHE A 47 16.78 -29.09 5.15
N GLY A 48 16.85 -29.72 6.33
CA GLY A 48 17.33 -29.06 7.56
C GLY A 48 16.38 -27.95 8.06
N ASP A 49 16.48 -27.60 9.34
CA ASP A 49 15.92 -26.34 9.85
C ASP A 49 16.77 -25.18 9.28
N PRO A 50 16.17 -24.06 8.82
CA PRO A 50 16.94 -22.86 8.52
C PRO A 50 17.49 -22.28 9.84
N SER A 51 18.71 -22.66 10.21
CA SER A 51 19.39 -22.13 11.39
C SER A 51 20.02 -20.77 11.08
N TRP A 52 19.24 -19.68 11.20
CA TRP A 52 19.78 -18.32 11.23
C TRP A 52 19.97 -17.78 12.66
N LYS A 53 20.07 -18.67 13.65
CA LYS A 53 20.13 -18.30 15.08
C LYS A 53 21.49 -17.78 15.56
N ASP A 54 22.54 -17.84 14.73
CA ASP A 54 23.93 -17.65 15.19
C ASP A 54 24.68 -16.44 14.60
N GLN A 55 24.02 -15.49 13.94
CA GLN A 55 24.67 -14.20 13.67
C GLN A 55 24.56 -13.32 14.91
N LYS A 56 25.71 -13.03 15.55
CA LYS A 56 25.80 -12.10 16.68
C LYS A 56 25.30 -10.72 16.23
N LEU A 57 24.28 -10.23 16.91
CA LEU A 57 23.87 -8.82 16.86
C LEU A 57 25.05 -7.94 17.33
N PRO A 58 25.24 -6.74 16.75
CA PRO A 58 26.24 -5.80 17.22
C PRO A 58 25.92 -5.32 18.65
N PRO A 59 26.93 -4.87 19.41
CA PRO A 59 26.71 -4.26 20.72
C PRO A 59 25.76 -3.07 20.61
N GLY A 60 24.59 -3.13 21.25
CA GLY A 60 23.60 -2.05 21.26
C GLY A 60 22.37 -2.25 20.37
N ALA A 61 22.31 -3.31 19.54
CA ALA A 61 21.07 -3.64 18.82
C ALA A 61 20.01 -4.17 19.79
N THR A 62 18.95 -3.40 20.01
CA THR A 62 17.79 -3.82 20.80
C THR A 62 16.74 -4.48 19.90
N ILE A 63 16.47 -5.76 20.14
CA ILE A 63 15.26 -6.42 19.66
C ILE A 63 14.18 -6.13 20.69
N GLU A 64 13.15 -5.36 20.35
CA GLU A 64 11.89 -5.47 21.07
C GLU A 64 11.30 -6.84 20.78
N HIS A 65 11.41 -7.75 21.74
CA HIS A 65 10.55 -8.90 21.76
C HIS A 65 9.13 -8.40 22.01
N GLY A 66 8.30 -8.37 20.96
CA GLY A 66 6.85 -8.23 21.08
C GLY A 66 6.31 -9.38 21.92
N GLY A 67 6.33 -9.17 23.23
CA GLY A 67 6.14 -10.18 24.25
C GLY A 67 5.64 -9.56 25.54
N GLU A 68 4.64 -8.69 25.44
CA GLU A 68 3.62 -8.58 26.49
C GLU A 68 2.27 -8.85 25.84
N ALA A 69 1.65 -9.94 26.27
CA ALA A 69 0.27 -10.24 25.94
C ALA A 69 -0.61 -9.12 26.52
N VAL A 70 -1.32 -8.41 25.64
CA VAL A 70 -2.42 -7.53 26.05
C VAL A 70 -3.53 -8.41 26.62
N PRO A 71 -3.99 -8.22 27.87
CA PRO A 71 -5.06 -9.02 28.45
C PRO A 71 -6.42 -8.48 27.98
N ALA A 72 -6.93 -8.97 26.84
CA ALA A 72 -8.33 -8.82 26.44
C ALA A 72 -8.72 -9.76 25.29
N ALA A 73 -8.77 -11.08 25.53
CA ALA A 73 -9.44 -12.02 24.60
C ALA A 73 -9.84 -13.37 25.23
N GLN A 74 -9.93 -13.47 26.56
CA GLN A 74 -10.27 -14.75 27.22
C GLN A 74 -11.78 -15.03 27.33
N SER A 75 -12.66 -14.07 27.04
CA SER A 75 -14.12 -14.26 27.17
C SER A 75 -14.82 -14.75 25.89
N ALA A 76 -14.09 -15.05 24.81
CA ALA A 76 -14.68 -15.51 23.55
C ALA A 76 -14.39 -16.98 23.23
N ILE A 77 -13.51 -17.65 24.00
CA ILE A 77 -13.14 -19.05 23.80
C ILE A 77 -13.91 -19.98 24.76
N GLU A 78 -14.37 -19.49 25.92
CA GLU A 78 -15.18 -20.29 26.87
C GLU A 78 -16.63 -20.57 26.41
N ASN A 79 -17.11 -19.90 25.34
CA ASN A 79 -18.46 -20.12 24.80
C ASN A 79 -18.55 -21.14 23.67
N PHE A 80 -17.41 -21.68 23.19
CA PHE A 80 -17.40 -22.73 22.15
C PHE A 80 -17.15 -24.14 22.71
N GLU A 81 -16.60 -24.28 23.92
CA GLU A 81 -16.37 -25.59 24.56
C GLU A 81 -17.56 -26.09 25.42
N ASN A 82 -18.60 -25.27 25.61
CA ASN A 82 -19.77 -25.60 26.42
C ASN A 82 -20.99 -26.14 25.64
N ILE A 83 -20.82 -26.49 24.35
CA ILE A 83 -21.94 -27.00 23.50
C ILE A 83 -21.79 -28.51 23.17
N GLU A 84 -20.67 -29.16 23.48
CA GLU A 84 -20.45 -30.58 23.16
C GLU A 84 -20.51 -31.56 24.34
N ASN A 85 -21.03 -31.17 25.51
CA ASN A 85 -21.21 -32.11 26.63
C ASN A 85 -22.51 -31.85 27.42
N SER A 86 -23.63 -32.39 26.94
CA SER A 86 -24.70 -32.91 27.81
C SER A 86 -25.80 -33.62 27.00
N ASP A 87 -25.62 -34.92 26.77
CA ASP A 87 -26.73 -35.86 26.71
C ASP A 87 -26.58 -36.77 27.94
N ASP A 88 -27.51 -36.70 28.89
CA ASP A 88 -28.26 -37.87 29.40
C ASP A 88 -29.19 -37.54 30.58
N GLU A 89 -30.34 -38.23 30.55
CA GLU A 89 -31.31 -38.52 31.61
C GLU A 89 -32.20 -37.40 32.19
N ASN A 90 -33.51 -37.42 31.83
CA ASN A 90 -34.52 -37.96 32.74
C ASN A 90 -35.86 -38.28 32.05
N GLU A 91 -36.44 -39.41 32.43
CA GLU A 91 -37.71 -39.98 31.98
C GLU A 91 -38.93 -39.15 32.44
N GLN A 92 -39.95 -39.05 31.56
CA GLN A 92 -41.36 -39.30 31.91
C GLN A 92 -42.25 -39.34 30.64
N THR A 93 -42.97 -40.44 30.47
CA THR A 93 -44.01 -40.73 29.46
C THR A 93 -45.41 -40.70 30.13
N PRO A 94 -46.54 -40.90 29.43
CA PRO A 94 -47.02 -40.27 28.19
C PRO A 94 -48.53 -39.90 28.26
N THR A 95 -49.06 -39.13 27.30
CA THR A 95 -50.47 -39.28 26.86
C THR A 95 -50.65 -38.94 25.38
N SER A 96 -51.41 -39.82 24.72
CA SER A 96 -51.73 -39.97 23.30
C SER A 96 -52.85 -39.04 22.79
N SER A 97 -52.78 -38.67 21.51
CA SER A 97 -53.91 -38.76 20.58
C SER A 97 -53.47 -38.60 19.12
N GLU A 98 -53.91 -39.55 18.29
CA GLU A 98 -53.70 -39.72 16.86
C GLU A 98 -54.38 -38.67 15.97
N THR A 99 -54.06 -38.77 14.66
CA THR A 99 -54.76 -38.36 13.41
C THR A 99 -54.09 -37.19 12.67
N THR A 100 -53.81 -37.20 11.36
CA THR A 100 -54.00 -38.13 10.22
C THR A 100 -53.15 -37.56 9.06
N LEU A 101 -52.58 -38.43 8.23
CA LEU A 101 -51.93 -38.09 6.95
C LEU A 101 -53.01 -37.91 5.85
N GLU A 102 -52.96 -36.82 5.09
CA GLU A 102 -53.53 -36.76 3.74
C GLU A 102 -52.58 -36.02 2.79
N ASP A 103 -52.27 -36.70 1.69
CA ASP A 103 -51.51 -36.23 0.54
C ASP A 103 -52.26 -35.13 -0.23
N SER A 104 -51.57 -34.05 -0.58
CA SER A 104 -51.86 -33.30 -1.81
C SER A 104 -50.64 -32.52 -2.31
N VAL A 105 -50.17 -32.89 -3.49
CA VAL A 105 -49.38 -32.07 -4.44
C VAL A 105 -50.46 -31.38 -5.32
N PRO A 106 -50.39 -30.09 -5.73
CA PRO A 106 -49.25 -29.51 -6.47
C PRO A 106 -49.03 -27.98 -6.36
N GLU A 107 -47.94 -27.53 -6.98
CA GLU A 107 -47.82 -26.38 -7.92
C GLU A 107 -46.60 -25.46 -7.73
N HIS A 108 -45.98 -25.21 -8.87
CA HIS A 108 -44.84 -24.35 -9.11
C HIS A 108 -45.08 -22.93 -8.59
N ALA A 109 -44.33 -22.52 -7.57
CA ALA A 109 -44.16 -21.11 -7.25
C ALA A 109 -43.02 -20.55 -8.10
N THR A 110 -43.40 -19.83 -9.15
CA THR A 110 -42.57 -18.83 -9.82
C THR A 110 -42.09 -17.83 -8.77
N SER A 111 -40.77 -17.76 -8.57
CA SER A 111 -40.12 -16.70 -7.80
C SER A 111 -40.29 -15.38 -8.55
N GLU A 112 -41.32 -14.61 -8.19
CA GLU A 112 -41.41 -13.20 -8.56
C GLU A 112 -40.16 -12.49 -8.02
N MET A 113 -39.33 -11.99 -8.94
CA MET A 113 -38.34 -10.96 -8.63
C MET A 113 -39.10 -9.76 -8.06
N THR A 114 -38.99 -9.57 -6.75
CA THR A 114 -39.35 -8.31 -6.12
C THR A 114 -38.51 -7.22 -6.76
N LEU A 115 -39.18 -6.26 -7.40
CA LEU A 115 -38.58 -5.02 -7.89
C LEU A 115 -37.99 -4.29 -6.68
N ASP A 116 -36.67 -4.33 -6.57
CA ASP A 116 -35.92 -3.69 -5.50
C ASP A 116 -36.23 -2.18 -5.44
N GLU A 117 -36.51 -1.70 -4.24
CA GLU A 117 -36.52 -0.28 -3.90
C GLU A 117 -35.23 0.41 -4.40
N PRO A 118 -35.24 1.72 -4.72
CA PRO A 118 -34.02 2.43 -5.07
C PRO A 118 -33.05 2.38 -3.86
N HIS A 119 -32.09 1.47 -3.89
CA HIS A 119 -31.11 1.32 -2.82
C HIS A 119 -30.34 2.63 -2.66
N ALA A 120 -30.50 3.25 -1.50
CA ALA A 120 -29.70 4.40 -1.11
C ALA A 120 -28.21 4.00 -1.04
N ILE A 121 -27.32 4.95 -1.30
CA ILE A 121 -25.87 4.74 -1.19
C ILE A 121 -25.54 4.14 0.17
N ARG A 122 -24.91 2.97 0.17
CA ARG A 122 -24.52 2.32 1.41
C ARG A 122 -23.33 3.02 2.03
N GLU A 123 -23.54 3.57 3.23
CA GLU A 123 -22.47 4.21 4.01
C GLU A 123 -21.39 3.25 4.49
N ASP A 124 -21.70 1.95 4.51
CA ASP A 124 -20.83 0.87 4.96
C ASP A 124 -20.37 -0.03 3.81
N ALA A 125 -20.38 0.47 2.57
CA ALA A 125 -19.96 -0.29 1.38
C ALA A 125 -18.54 -0.89 1.49
N HIS A 126 -17.65 -0.33 2.33
CA HIS A 126 -16.33 -0.92 2.61
C HIS A 126 -16.40 -2.31 3.27
N LYS A 127 -17.55 -2.68 3.85
CA LYS A 127 -17.79 -3.98 4.49
C LYS A 127 -18.12 -5.09 3.51
N PHE A 128 -18.41 -4.80 2.24
CA PHE A 128 -18.60 -5.85 1.24
C PHE A 128 -17.43 -6.82 1.23
N SER A 129 -17.73 -8.11 1.12
CA SER A 129 -16.74 -9.19 1.29
C SER A 129 -15.99 -9.45 0.01
N HIS A 130 -16.62 -9.22 -1.14
CA HIS A 130 -16.08 -9.49 -2.47
C HIS A 130 -16.34 -8.33 -3.45
N ALA A 131 -15.49 -8.21 -4.46
CA ALA A 131 -15.52 -7.10 -5.42
C ALA A 131 -16.86 -6.95 -6.16
N ASP A 132 -17.47 -8.05 -6.59
CA ASP A 132 -18.69 -8.02 -7.40
C ASP A 132 -19.92 -7.51 -6.61
N GLU A 133 -19.88 -7.54 -5.27
CA GLU A 133 -20.92 -6.94 -4.42
C GLU A 133 -20.99 -5.41 -4.57
N PHE A 134 -19.91 -4.78 -5.04
CA PHE A 134 -19.92 -3.34 -5.33
C PHE A 134 -20.68 -2.99 -6.62
N LEU A 135 -20.94 -3.93 -7.53
CA LEU A 135 -21.52 -3.60 -8.84
C LEU A 135 -22.92 -2.94 -8.73
N PRO A 136 -23.87 -3.44 -7.91
CA PRO A 136 -25.13 -2.74 -7.68
C PRO A 136 -24.93 -1.38 -7.00
N HIS A 137 -24.07 -1.30 -5.98
CA HIS A 137 -23.73 -0.05 -5.30
C HIS A 137 -23.17 1.01 -6.26
N PHE A 138 -22.33 0.61 -7.22
CA PHE A 138 -21.85 1.51 -8.26
C PHE A 138 -22.98 2.03 -9.15
N GLN A 139 -23.99 1.21 -9.48
CA GLN A 139 -25.15 1.72 -10.22
C GLN A 139 -25.89 2.81 -9.43
N ASP A 140 -25.96 2.70 -8.12
CA ASP A 140 -26.59 3.72 -7.28
C ASP A 140 -25.70 4.97 -7.15
N VAL A 141 -24.38 4.81 -7.03
CA VAL A 141 -23.41 5.91 -7.09
C VAL A 141 -23.54 6.70 -8.39
N LEU A 142 -23.73 6.01 -9.53
CA LEU A 142 -23.88 6.64 -10.84
C LEU A 142 -25.20 7.41 -11.01
N LYS A 143 -26.24 7.09 -10.22
CA LYS A 143 -27.53 7.80 -10.22
C LYS A 143 -27.53 9.05 -9.34
N LEU A 144 -26.48 9.27 -8.53
CA LEU A 144 -26.41 10.44 -7.67
C LEU A 144 -26.47 11.74 -8.49
N PRO A 145 -27.23 12.75 -8.03
CA PRO A 145 -27.17 14.07 -8.64
C PRO A 145 -25.75 14.61 -8.51
N GLY A 146 -25.27 15.24 -9.59
CA GLY A 146 -23.98 15.92 -9.57
C GLY A 146 -24.02 17.14 -8.65
N VAL A 147 -23.01 17.28 -7.82
CA VAL A 147 -22.79 18.44 -6.95
C VAL A 147 -21.85 19.42 -7.66
N ASP A 148 -22.26 20.68 -7.73
CA ASP A 148 -21.47 21.72 -8.38
C ASP A 148 -20.23 22.11 -7.56
N PHE A 149 -19.31 22.79 -8.24
CA PHE A 149 -18.03 23.21 -7.70
C PHE A 149 -18.15 24.07 -6.43
N GLU A 150 -19.03 25.07 -6.40
CA GLU A 150 -19.15 25.97 -5.25
C GLU A 150 -19.74 25.25 -4.04
N THR A 151 -20.69 24.35 -4.24
CA THR A 151 -21.25 23.51 -3.20
C THR A 151 -20.18 22.59 -2.60
N CYS A 152 -19.41 21.89 -3.44
CA CYS A 152 -18.31 21.04 -2.97
C CYS A 152 -17.24 21.83 -2.19
N LYS A 153 -16.90 23.02 -2.64
CA LYS A 153 -15.91 23.90 -2.02
C LYS A 153 -16.35 24.44 -0.66
N SER A 154 -17.66 24.73 -0.51
CA SER A 154 -18.22 25.43 0.65
C SER A 154 -18.06 24.70 2.00
N THR A 155 -17.83 23.38 1.98
CA THR A 155 -17.71 22.56 3.20
C THR A 155 -16.35 22.66 3.89
N CYS A 156 -15.35 23.19 3.19
CA CYS A 156 -14.05 23.48 3.79
C CYS A 156 -13.95 24.95 4.17
N THR A 157 -13.95 25.21 5.48
CA THR A 157 -14.04 26.56 6.06
C THR A 157 -12.82 26.89 6.92
N TRP A 158 -11.61 26.52 6.48
CA TRP A 158 -10.39 26.87 7.21
C TRP A 158 -10.27 28.39 7.35
N PRO A 159 -10.03 28.91 8.57
CA PRO A 159 -10.02 30.35 8.83
C PRO A 159 -8.81 31.06 8.20
N ASP A 160 -7.69 30.34 8.07
CA ASP A 160 -6.45 30.85 7.50
C ASP A 160 -5.85 29.83 6.53
N LEU A 161 -6.15 29.99 5.24
CA LEU A 161 -5.64 29.12 4.17
C LEU A 161 -4.11 29.19 4.04
N LYS A 162 -3.44 30.24 4.55
CA LYS A 162 -1.98 30.37 4.45
C LYS A 162 -1.24 29.43 5.40
N LYS A 163 -1.91 28.96 6.45
CA LYS A 163 -1.38 27.98 7.40
C LYS A 163 -1.64 26.54 7.00
N VAL A 164 -2.50 26.34 5.99
CA VAL A 164 -2.81 25.00 5.48
C VAL A 164 -1.81 24.64 4.40
N ASN A 165 -1.12 23.52 4.60
CA ASN A 165 -0.23 23.00 3.58
C ASN A 165 -1.03 22.42 2.42
N PHE A 166 -0.92 23.04 1.26
CA PHE A 166 -1.53 22.57 0.02
C PHE A 166 -0.42 22.11 -0.94
N GLN A 167 -0.61 20.94 -1.55
CA GLN A 167 0.31 20.41 -2.56
C GLN A 167 0.51 21.39 -3.74
N PHE A 168 -0.55 22.13 -4.07
CA PHE A 168 -0.55 23.13 -5.14
C PHE A 168 -0.74 24.53 -4.54
N PRO A 169 0.32 25.35 -4.37
CA PRO A 169 0.23 26.59 -3.59
C PRO A 169 -0.64 27.70 -4.23
N GLY A 170 -0.95 27.60 -5.52
CA GLY A 170 -1.92 28.48 -6.19
C GLY A 170 -1.35 29.50 -7.19
N GLU A 171 -0.04 29.45 -7.47
CA GLU A 171 0.63 30.44 -8.33
C GLU A 171 1.05 29.85 -9.70
N GLY A 172 0.20 29.97 -10.73
CA GLY A 172 0.64 29.97 -12.14
C GLY A 172 1.14 28.65 -12.72
N GLU A 173 2.15 28.69 -13.59
CA GLU A 173 2.85 27.49 -14.08
C GLU A 173 3.54 26.84 -12.87
N GLY A 174 3.04 25.68 -12.43
CA GLY A 174 3.57 24.96 -11.28
C GLY A 174 4.99 24.46 -11.53
N TRP A 175 5.59 23.89 -10.49
CA TRP A 175 6.92 23.27 -10.58
C TRP A 175 6.96 22.22 -11.70
N GLY A 176 7.99 22.26 -12.55
CA GLY A 176 8.23 21.22 -13.57
C GLY A 176 7.20 21.16 -14.70
N GLY A 177 6.49 22.26 -15.01
CA GLY A 177 5.56 22.31 -16.14
C GLY A 177 4.15 21.80 -15.83
N VAL A 178 3.78 21.71 -14.56
CA VAL A 178 2.41 21.39 -14.13
C VAL A 178 1.48 22.59 -14.36
N ASN A 179 0.39 22.39 -15.08
CA ASN A 179 -0.60 23.46 -15.30
C ASN A 179 -1.48 23.66 -14.05
N LEU A 180 -1.21 24.72 -13.27
CA LEU A 180 -2.02 25.10 -12.10
C LEU A 180 -2.95 26.29 -12.39
N SER A 181 -3.28 26.59 -13.65
CA SER A 181 -4.20 27.69 -14.00
C SER A 181 -5.56 27.61 -13.31
N TRP A 182 -6.02 26.38 -13.00
CA TRP A 182 -7.25 26.11 -12.25
C TRP A 182 -7.29 26.74 -10.85
N THR A 183 -6.12 27.01 -10.25
CA THR A 183 -6.01 27.67 -8.94
C THR A 183 -6.31 29.18 -8.99
N LYS A 184 -6.22 29.79 -10.18
CA LYS A 184 -6.55 31.21 -10.42
C LYS A 184 -7.93 31.37 -11.02
N THR A 185 -8.23 30.53 -12.02
CA THR A 185 -9.50 30.53 -12.73
C THR A 185 -10.07 29.12 -12.71
N PRO A 186 -11.10 28.86 -11.89
CA PRO A 186 -11.73 27.55 -11.83
C PRO A 186 -12.22 27.09 -13.21
N TYR A 187 -12.17 25.79 -13.47
CA TYR A 187 -12.75 25.25 -14.70
C TYR A 187 -14.27 25.48 -14.73
N PRO A 188 -14.87 25.72 -15.90
CA PRO A 188 -16.31 25.79 -16.04
C PRO A 188 -16.98 24.50 -15.55
N GLN A 189 -18.15 24.60 -14.92
CA GLN A 189 -18.88 23.42 -14.41
C GLN A 189 -19.10 22.36 -15.50
N ALA A 190 -19.39 22.78 -16.74
CA ALA A 190 -19.54 21.86 -17.88
C ALA A 190 -18.27 21.02 -18.16
N HIS A 191 -17.08 21.57 -17.93
CA HIS A 191 -15.83 20.81 -18.03
C HIS A 191 -15.72 19.78 -16.91
N LEU A 192 -16.03 20.17 -15.67
CA LEU A 192 -16.02 19.27 -14.50
C LEU A 192 -17.03 18.13 -14.67
N ASP A 193 -18.23 18.43 -15.18
CA ASP A 193 -19.26 17.44 -15.49
C ASP A 193 -18.81 16.51 -16.62
N SER A 194 -18.09 17.02 -17.62
CA SER A 194 -17.51 16.20 -18.67
C SER A 194 -16.43 15.25 -18.14
N GLU A 195 -15.55 15.68 -17.24
CA GLU A 195 -14.56 14.80 -16.60
C GLU A 195 -15.26 13.77 -15.68
N ARG A 196 -16.33 14.17 -14.98
CA ARG A 196 -17.17 13.27 -14.19
C ARG A 196 -17.75 12.15 -15.07
N ALA A 197 -18.35 12.52 -16.20
CA ALA A 197 -18.94 11.57 -17.13
C ALA A 197 -17.91 10.54 -17.66
N LYS A 198 -16.65 10.92 -17.84
CA LYS A 198 -15.60 10.00 -18.32
C LYS A 198 -15.31 8.88 -17.32
N TRP A 199 -15.11 9.20 -16.03
CA TRP A 199 -14.84 8.16 -15.05
C TRP A 199 -16.10 7.32 -14.77
N GLN A 200 -17.28 7.94 -14.81
CA GLN A 200 -18.56 7.23 -14.71
C GLN A 200 -18.74 6.23 -15.85
N SER A 201 -18.41 6.62 -17.08
CA SER A 201 -18.39 5.71 -18.23
C SER A 201 -17.38 4.58 -18.04
N HIS A 202 -16.21 4.86 -17.48
CA HIS A 202 -15.23 3.81 -17.17
C HIS A 202 -15.74 2.81 -16.13
N VAL A 203 -16.47 3.27 -15.10
CA VAL A 203 -17.11 2.38 -14.11
C VAL A 203 -18.15 1.47 -14.76
N GLN A 204 -18.89 1.97 -15.75
CA GLN A 204 -19.96 1.20 -16.42
C GLN A 204 -19.43 0.10 -17.34
N THR A 205 -18.33 0.35 -18.07
CA THR A 205 -17.92 -0.52 -19.18
C THR A 205 -16.44 -0.86 -19.23
N GLY A 206 -15.60 -0.17 -18.44
CA GLY A 206 -14.15 -0.25 -18.52
C GLY A 206 -13.50 -1.18 -17.51
N PHE A 207 -14.26 -1.72 -16.55
CA PHE A 207 -13.73 -2.63 -15.55
C PHE A 207 -13.60 -4.07 -16.05
N MET A 208 -12.43 -4.63 -15.79
CA MET A 208 -12.16 -6.06 -15.88
C MET A 208 -12.88 -6.79 -14.75
N PRO A 209 -13.73 -7.80 -15.01
CA PRO A 209 -14.45 -8.54 -13.98
C PRO A 209 -13.53 -9.26 -13.00
N TRP A 210 -13.88 -9.30 -11.71
CA TRP A 210 -13.06 -9.98 -10.69
C TRP A 210 -12.98 -11.50 -10.92
N ASN A 211 -14.13 -12.12 -11.20
CA ASN A 211 -14.24 -13.58 -11.40
C ASN A 211 -13.31 -14.12 -12.51
N GLU A 212 -13.08 -13.36 -13.58
CA GLU A 212 -12.19 -13.73 -14.69
C GLU A 212 -10.70 -13.70 -14.31
N HIS A 213 -10.32 -12.98 -13.27
CA HIS A 213 -8.92 -12.73 -12.90
C HIS A 213 -8.52 -13.24 -11.51
N SER A 214 -9.49 -13.51 -10.63
CA SER A 214 -9.28 -13.86 -9.22
C SER A 214 -8.32 -15.04 -9.00
N HIS A 215 -8.36 -16.03 -9.89
CA HIS A 215 -7.47 -17.21 -9.87
C HIS A 215 -5.97 -16.89 -9.93
N ARG A 216 -5.60 -15.66 -10.35
CA ARG A 216 -4.20 -15.20 -10.43
C ARG A 216 -3.67 -14.64 -9.12
N PHE A 217 -4.54 -14.41 -8.14
CA PHE A 217 -4.19 -13.67 -6.92
C PHE A 217 -4.28 -14.57 -5.69
N ASN A 218 -3.21 -14.63 -4.91
CA ASN A 218 -3.20 -15.38 -3.66
C ASN A 218 -2.21 -14.80 -2.65
N GLY A 219 -2.56 -14.91 -1.37
CA GLY A 219 -1.69 -14.57 -0.25
C GLY A 219 -1.40 -13.06 -0.11
N ARG A 220 -0.47 -12.81 0.81
CA ARG A 220 0.00 -11.49 1.25
C ARG A 220 1.44 -11.31 0.79
N GLY A 221 1.85 -10.07 0.52
CA GLY A 221 3.23 -9.79 0.16
C GLY A 221 3.51 -8.32 -0.06
N ILE A 222 4.80 -8.01 -0.16
CA ILE A 222 5.31 -6.66 -0.38
C ILE A 222 5.54 -6.46 -1.87
N VAL A 223 5.08 -5.34 -2.40
CA VAL A 223 5.27 -4.93 -3.79
C VAL A 223 6.17 -3.71 -3.79
N ILE A 224 7.32 -3.80 -4.45
CA ILE A 224 8.25 -2.66 -4.61
C ILE A 224 8.39 -2.36 -6.10
N VAL A 225 8.15 -1.11 -6.49
CA VAL A 225 8.39 -0.65 -7.86
C VAL A 225 9.79 -0.06 -7.97
N GLY A 226 10.66 -0.66 -8.76
CA GLY A 226 12.00 -0.16 -8.99
C GLY A 226 12.90 -1.11 -9.77
N GLY A 227 13.87 -0.54 -10.48
CA GLY A 227 14.86 -1.32 -11.22
C GLY A 227 16.06 -0.50 -11.70
N LYS A 228 15.87 0.78 -12.04
CA LYS A 228 16.97 1.67 -12.49
C LYS A 228 18.18 1.60 -11.56
N SER A 229 17.95 1.72 -10.26
CA SER A 229 18.92 1.43 -9.20
C SER A 229 18.30 0.43 -8.22
N ILE A 230 19.07 -0.58 -7.81
CA ILE A 230 18.66 -1.54 -6.79
C ILE A 230 19.20 -1.20 -5.39
N LYS A 231 20.01 -0.16 -5.25
CA LYS A 231 20.68 0.18 -3.98
C LYS A 231 19.67 0.47 -2.86
N LYS A 232 18.64 1.24 -3.17
CA LYS A 232 17.49 1.51 -2.28
C LYS A 232 16.73 0.24 -1.90
N ILE A 233 16.45 -0.63 -2.88
CA ILE A 233 15.80 -1.92 -2.65
C ILE A 233 16.62 -2.79 -1.69
N VAL A 234 17.94 -2.85 -1.88
CA VAL A 234 18.85 -3.60 -0.98
C VAL A 234 18.75 -3.12 0.47
N VAL A 235 18.64 -1.81 0.71
CA VAL A 235 18.46 -1.23 2.05
C VAL A 235 17.15 -1.75 2.69
N VAL A 236 16.03 -1.68 1.96
CA VAL A 236 14.73 -2.17 2.44
C VAL A 236 14.78 -3.67 2.72
N LEU A 237 15.35 -4.48 1.82
CA LEU A 237 15.47 -5.93 1.99
C LEU A 237 16.33 -6.32 3.20
N ARG A 238 17.45 -5.62 3.44
CA ARG A 238 18.27 -5.81 4.63
C ARG A 238 17.50 -5.46 5.91
N LYS A 239 16.69 -4.39 5.89
CA LYS A 239 15.82 -4.09 7.03
C LYS A 239 14.76 -5.16 7.26
N LEU A 240 14.11 -5.66 6.21
CA LEU A 240 13.15 -6.77 6.33
C LEU A 240 13.81 -8.03 6.92
N PHE A 241 15.07 -8.31 6.55
CA PHE A 241 15.85 -9.38 7.13
C PHE A 241 16.12 -9.16 8.64
N LEU A 242 16.52 -7.95 9.04
CA LEU A 242 16.70 -7.61 10.46
C LEU A 242 15.41 -7.77 11.27
N LEU A 243 14.27 -7.42 10.67
CA LEU A 243 12.94 -7.58 11.26
C LEU A 243 12.43 -9.03 11.23
N ARG A 244 13.19 -9.95 10.61
CA ARG A 244 12.82 -11.37 10.42
C ARG A 244 11.49 -11.55 9.67
N SER A 245 11.13 -10.59 8.82
CA SER A 245 9.94 -10.64 7.99
C SER A 245 9.99 -11.88 7.10
N GLN A 246 8.88 -12.62 7.08
CA GLN A 246 8.66 -13.81 6.24
C GLN A 246 7.85 -13.48 4.99
N LEU A 247 7.38 -12.24 4.85
CA LEU A 247 6.61 -11.83 3.67
C LEU A 247 7.40 -12.03 2.38
N PRO A 248 6.78 -12.65 1.34
CA PRO A 248 7.36 -12.63 0.02
C PRO A 248 7.37 -11.21 -0.53
N VAL A 249 8.40 -10.89 -1.29
CA VAL A 249 8.57 -9.59 -1.95
C VAL A 249 8.52 -9.79 -3.46
N GLU A 250 7.72 -8.98 -4.15
CA GLU A 250 7.67 -8.94 -5.60
C GLU A 250 8.17 -7.59 -6.12
N ILE A 251 9.24 -7.61 -6.90
CA ILE A 251 9.82 -6.41 -7.51
C ILE A 251 9.21 -6.21 -8.89
N HIS A 252 8.52 -5.07 -9.05
CA HIS A 252 7.95 -4.64 -10.33
C HIS A 252 8.88 -3.62 -10.97
N TYR A 253 9.15 -3.77 -12.27
CA TYR A 253 10.07 -2.91 -13.01
C TYR A 253 9.64 -2.79 -14.48
N TRP A 254 10.24 -1.86 -15.22
CA TRP A 254 10.00 -1.73 -16.66
C TRP A 254 11.16 -2.25 -17.50
N GLY A 255 10.99 -3.39 -18.17
CA GLY A 255 11.90 -3.91 -19.21
C GLY A 255 13.38 -3.80 -18.85
N TYR A 256 14.09 -2.90 -19.54
CA TYR A 256 15.54 -2.70 -19.42
C TYR A 256 16.00 -2.19 -18.04
N GLU A 257 15.10 -1.76 -17.16
CA GLU A 257 15.47 -1.30 -15.82
C GLU A 257 16.15 -2.41 -14.99
N MET A 258 15.79 -3.68 -15.21
CA MET A 258 16.27 -4.80 -14.40
C MET A 258 17.05 -5.82 -15.24
N THR A 259 18.35 -5.94 -14.99
CA THR A 259 19.24 -6.93 -15.61
C THR A 259 19.28 -8.23 -14.80
N ASP A 260 19.72 -9.33 -15.42
CA ASP A 260 19.88 -10.61 -14.72
C ASP A 260 20.89 -10.54 -13.57
N GLU A 261 21.93 -9.72 -13.69
CA GLU A 261 22.87 -9.44 -12.61
C GLU A 261 22.19 -8.78 -11.41
N LYS A 262 21.37 -7.75 -11.65
CA LYS A 262 20.60 -7.09 -10.59
C LYS A 262 19.61 -8.05 -9.93
N LYS A 263 18.91 -8.88 -10.72
CA LYS A 263 18.01 -9.93 -10.19
C LYS A 263 18.79 -10.89 -9.30
N LYS A 264 19.95 -11.37 -9.78
CA LYS A 264 20.82 -12.26 -9.02
C LYS A 264 21.26 -11.62 -7.70
N THR A 265 21.70 -10.35 -7.70
CA THR A 265 22.06 -9.63 -6.46
C THR A 265 20.92 -9.62 -5.46
N LEU A 266 19.69 -9.36 -5.91
CA LEU A 266 18.51 -9.33 -5.04
C LEU A 266 18.13 -10.73 -4.53
N THR A 267 18.14 -11.74 -5.39
CA THR A 267 17.84 -13.13 -5.01
C THR A 267 18.92 -13.74 -4.09
N ASP A 268 20.18 -13.37 -4.26
CA ASP A 268 21.27 -13.77 -3.35
C ASP A 268 21.05 -13.19 -1.94
N LEU A 269 20.41 -12.02 -1.82
CA LEU A 269 20.07 -11.39 -0.54
C LEU A 269 18.79 -11.98 0.08
N MET A 270 17.76 -12.22 -0.74
CA MET A 270 16.48 -12.77 -0.31
C MET A 270 15.93 -13.71 -1.39
N PRO A 271 16.09 -15.04 -1.22
CA PRO A 271 15.70 -16.03 -2.25
C PRO A 271 14.20 -16.10 -2.56
N THR A 272 13.36 -15.56 -1.69
CA THR A 272 11.89 -15.53 -1.85
C THR A 272 11.39 -14.42 -2.78
N ILE A 273 12.30 -13.56 -3.28
CA ILE A 273 11.94 -12.47 -4.20
C ILE A 273 11.44 -13.02 -5.53
N THR A 274 10.31 -12.50 -5.99
CA THR A 274 9.82 -12.65 -7.36
C THR A 274 9.91 -11.34 -8.13
N PHE A 275 9.83 -11.43 -9.46
CA PHE A 275 10.01 -10.29 -10.35
C PHE A 275 8.87 -10.23 -11.36
N ASN A 276 8.32 -9.03 -11.57
CA ASN A 276 7.32 -8.78 -12.60
C ASN A 276 7.74 -7.64 -13.52
N ASP A 277 7.88 -7.96 -14.81
CA ASP A 277 8.16 -6.96 -15.85
C ASP A 277 6.85 -6.32 -16.33
N LEU A 278 6.64 -5.05 -16.03
CA LEU A 278 5.44 -4.29 -16.40
C LEU A 278 5.35 -3.98 -17.91
N SER A 279 6.44 -4.17 -18.66
CA SER A 279 6.44 -4.05 -20.13
C SER A 279 5.94 -5.32 -20.84
N GLY A 280 5.88 -6.45 -20.12
CA GLY A 280 5.56 -7.75 -20.68
C GLY A 280 4.08 -7.97 -21.02
N GLU A 281 3.82 -8.88 -21.96
CA GLU A 281 2.47 -9.17 -22.44
C GLU A 281 1.58 -9.98 -21.49
N HIS A 282 2.18 -10.60 -20.47
CA HIS A 282 1.50 -11.41 -19.46
C HIS A 282 0.71 -10.58 -18.44
N ASN A 283 0.92 -9.26 -18.40
CA ASN A 283 0.23 -8.35 -17.50
C ASN A 283 -1.26 -8.22 -17.87
N ILE A 284 -2.12 -8.30 -16.85
CA ILE A 284 -3.58 -8.13 -17.00
C ILE A 284 -3.87 -6.69 -17.39
N PHE A 285 -3.27 -5.75 -16.66
CA PHE A 285 -3.38 -4.33 -16.91
C PHE A 285 -2.14 -3.84 -17.67
N ARG A 286 -2.36 -3.30 -18.87
CA ARG A 286 -1.28 -2.73 -19.68
C ARG A 286 -0.98 -1.31 -19.24
N SER A 287 0.26 -1.09 -18.85
CA SER A 287 0.80 0.24 -18.57
C SER A 287 1.64 0.71 -19.75
N SER A 288 1.94 2.00 -19.79
CA SER A 288 2.95 2.59 -20.66
C SER A 288 4.13 3.11 -19.84
N TYR A 289 5.22 3.44 -20.52
CA TYR A 289 6.39 4.07 -19.93
C TYR A 289 6.67 5.40 -20.60
N VAL A 290 6.72 6.44 -19.78
CA VAL A 290 7.02 7.80 -20.18
C VAL A 290 8.53 7.93 -20.32
N ALA A 291 9.04 7.70 -21.53
CA ALA A 291 10.46 7.81 -21.86
C ALA A 291 10.90 9.27 -22.10
N VAL A 292 10.40 10.21 -21.28
CA VAL A 292 10.71 11.63 -21.38
C VAL A 292 11.67 12.02 -20.24
N PRO A 293 12.86 12.58 -20.53
CA PRO A 293 13.78 13.05 -19.50
C PRO A 293 13.10 14.02 -18.53
N GLY A 294 13.32 13.82 -17.22
CA GLY A 294 12.72 14.64 -16.17
C GLY A 294 11.28 14.29 -15.79
N LYS A 295 10.62 13.36 -16.50
CA LYS A 295 9.29 12.86 -16.13
C LYS A 295 9.37 11.59 -15.29
N THR A 296 8.45 11.48 -14.34
CA THR A 296 8.34 10.36 -13.40
C THR A 296 7.21 9.43 -13.83
N ASN A 297 7.44 8.12 -13.73
CA ASN A 297 6.49 7.09 -14.15
C ASN A 297 5.53 6.69 -13.02
N TYR A 298 4.71 7.64 -12.57
CA TYR A 298 3.76 7.45 -11.47
C TYR A 298 2.75 6.31 -11.74
N GLN A 299 2.39 6.06 -13.00
CA GLN A 299 1.49 4.99 -13.42
C GLN A 299 1.95 3.57 -13.08
N LEU A 300 3.26 3.36 -12.87
CA LEU A 300 3.80 2.03 -12.62
C LEU A 300 3.39 1.47 -11.26
N LYS A 301 3.16 2.31 -10.24
CA LYS A 301 2.67 1.88 -8.92
C LYS A 301 1.25 1.33 -9.00
N THR A 302 0.36 2.05 -9.68
CA THR A 302 -1.00 1.57 -9.92
C THR A 302 -1.02 0.29 -10.76
N ALA A 303 -0.15 0.18 -11.78
CA ALA A 303 -0.02 -1.04 -12.57
C ALA A 303 0.51 -2.22 -11.74
N ALA A 304 1.49 -1.99 -10.86
CA ALA A 304 2.05 -3.02 -9.98
C ALA A 304 0.99 -3.59 -9.03
N MET A 305 0.15 -2.73 -8.44
CA MET A 305 -0.93 -3.15 -7.53
C MET A 305 -2.00 -4.01 -8.23
N ILE A 306 -2.26 -3.75 -9.52
CA ILE A 306 -3.19 -4.59 -10.30
C ILE A 306 -2.52 -5.90 -10.73
N ASN A 307 -1.28 -5.83 -11.22
CA ASN A 307 -0.60 -6.98 -11.85
C ASN A 307 0.10 -7.93 -10.86
N THR A 308 0.31 -7.50 -9.61
CA THR A 308 0.91 -8.38 -8.59
C THR A 308 0.09 -9.64 -8.35
N ARG A 309 0.80 -10.74 -8.07
CA ARG A 309 0.23 -12.04 -7.71
C ARG A 309 -0.43 -12.07 -6.33
N PHE A 310 -0.20 -11.07 -5.48
CA PHE A 310 -0.78 -11.06 -4.14
C PHE A 310 -2.25 -10.69 -4.18
N ALA A 311 -3.07 -11.34 -3.36
CA ALA A 311 -4.46 -10.93 -3.13
C ALA A 311 -4.53 -9.74 -2.16
N GLU A 312 -3.57 -9.64 -1.25
CA GLU A 312 -3.48 -8.58 -0.25
C GLU A 312 -2.07 -7.93 -0.31
N PRO A 313 -1.75 -7.16 -1.37
CA PRO A 313 -0.46 -6.47 -1.50
C PRO A 313 -0.29 -5.26 -0.56
N LEU A 314 0.90 -5.16 0.03
CA LEU A 314 1.45 -3.92 0.59
C LEU A 314 2.40 -3.28 -0.43
N LEU A 315 2.01 -2.16 -1.03
CA LEU A 315 2.96 -1.33 -1.79
C LEU A 315 3.97 -0.73 -0.81
N LEU A 316 5.25 -0.73 -1.18
CA LEU A 316 6.30 -0.08 -0.42
C LEU A 316 7.32 0.55 -1.38
N ASP A 317 7.53 1.85 -1.25
CA ASP A 317 8.55 2.55 -2.03
C ASP A 317 9.95 2.08 -1.66
N SER A 318 10.86 2.14 -2.63
CA SER A 318 12.24 1.68 -2.45
C SER A 318 13.02 2.46 -1.39
N ASP A 319 12.59 3.68 -1.05
CA ASP A 319 13.13 4.52 0.03
C ASP A 319 12.22 4.58 1.25
N ASN A 320 11.37 3.57 1.45
CA ASN A 320 10.51 3.47 2.62
C ASN A 320 10.93 2.28 3.51
N ILE A 321 11.53 2.60 4.66
CA ILE A 321 12.18 1.62 5.53
C ILE A 321 11.20 1.21 6.64
N PRO A 322 10.79 -0.07 6.74
CA PRO A 322 9.94 -0.54 7.82
C PRO A 322 10.70 -0.50 9.16
N ILE A 323 10.03 -0.03 10.21
CA ILE A 323 10.54 -0.03 11.59
C ILE A 323 10.05 -1.28 12.33
N LEU A 324 8.83 -1.73 12.03
CA LEU A 324 8.24 -2.96 12.54
C LEU A 324 8.07 -3.99 11.42
N ALA A 325 7.97 -5.26 11.80
CA ALA A 325 7.68 -6.35 10.88
C ALA A 325 6.33 -6.09 10.15
N PRO A 326 6.31 -5.98 8.81
CA PRO A 326 5.10 -5.55 8.11
C PRO A 326 3.90 -6.51 8.22
N GLU A 327 4.11 -7.78 8.59
CA GLU A 327 3.00 -8.74 8.79
C GLU A 327 1.96 -8.25 9.79
N LEU A 328 2.38 -7.42 10.75
CA LEU A 328 1.52 -6.89 11.80
C LEU A 328 0.34 -6.07 11.25
N LEU A 329 0.50 -5.43 10.09
CA LEU A 329 -0.52 -4.58 9.48
C LEU A 329 -1.80 -5.35 9.15
N TRP A 330 -1.69 -6.61 8.73
CA TRP A 330 -2.85 -7.45 8.39
C TRP A 330 -3.69 -7.87 9.60
N ASN A 331 -3.16 -7.70 10.82
CA ASN A 331 -3.88 -7.97 12.06
C ASN A 331 -4.33 -6.67 12.75
N SER A 332 -4.07 -5.51 12.16
CA SER A 332 -4.53 -4.23 12.70
C SER A 332 -6.05 -4.12 12.61
N THR A 333 -6.64 -3.41 13.57
CA THR A 333 -8.08 -3.13 13.63
C THR A 333 -8.59 -2.47 12.36
N GLU A 334 -7.79 -1.55 11.80
CA GLU A 334 -8.11 -0.78 10.62
C GLU A 334 -8.11 -1.66 9.37
N TYR A 335 -7.14 -2.58 9.23
CA TYR A 335 -7.16 -3.51 8.10
C TYR A 335 -8.33 -4.48 8.18
N LEU A 336 -8.61 -5.02 9.37
CA LEU A 336 -9.71 -5.96 9.56
C LEU A 336 -11.09 -5.32 9.28
N GLU A 337 -11.28 -4.04 9.61
CA GLU A 337 -12.53 -3.31 9.33
C GLU A 337 -12.63 -2.88 7.86
N TYR A 338 -11.57 -2.27 7.31
CA TYR A 338 -11.64 -1.59 6.02
C TYR A 338 -11.04 -2.35 4.84
N GLY A 339 -10.27 -3.42 5.10
CA GLY A 339 -9.49 -4.14 4.08
C GLY A 339 -8.45 -3.25 3.37
N THR A 340 -8.19 -2.06 3.88
CA THR A 340 -7.29 -1.05 3.33
C THR A 340 -6.58 -0.30 4.44
N ILE A 341 -5.35 0.15 4.20
CA ILE A 341 -4.69 1.17 5.00
C ILE A 341 -4.01 2.16 4.07
N PHE A 342 -4.46 3.42 4.11
CA PHE A 342 -3.89 4.55 3.40
C PHE A 342 -3.29 5.52 4.41
N TRP A 343 -2.00 5.81 4.25
CA TRP A 343 -1.30 6.71 5.15
C TRP A 343 -1.46 8.17 4.72
N PRO A 344 -1.57 9.11 5.68
CA PRO A 344 -1.61 10.52 5.36
C PRO A 344 -0.25 11.03 4.88
N ASP A 345 -0.29 11.98 3.95
CA ASP A 345 0.81 12.87 3.61
C ASP A 345 0.67 14.23 4.33
N ILE A 346 1.68 15.11 4.23
CA ILE A 346 1.70 16.44 4.85
C ILE A 346 0.70 17.41 4.23
N ALA A 347 0.31 17.17 2.97
CA ALA A 347 -0.55 18.08 2.22
C ALA A 347 -2.03 17.79 2.44
N ARG A 348 -2.85 18.82 2.24
CA ARG A 348 -4.29 18.71 2.08
C ARG A 348 -4.68 19.09 0.66
N THR A 349 -5.81 18.56 0.22
CA THR A 349 -6.43 19.01 -1.02
C THR A 349 -7.13 20.34 -0.79
N ARG A 350 -6.87 21.31 -1.66
CA ARG A 350 -7.50 22.64 -1.57
C ARG A 350 -9.02 22.58 -1.72
N PRO A 351 -9.77 23.52 -1.10
CA PRO A 351 -11.21 23.66 -1.34
C PRO A 351 -11.58 23.86 -2.81
N ASP A 352 -10.75 24.60 -3.55
CA ASP A 352 -10.94 24.94 -4.97
C ASP A 352 -10.35 23.91 -5.94
N ASN A 353 -9.91 22.74 -5.45
CA ASN A 353 -9.45 21.68 -6.33
C ASN A 353 -10.64 21.11 -7.12
N PRO A 354 -10.60 21.08 -8.46
CA PRO A 354 -11.71 20.58 -9.28
C PRO A 354 -12.07 19.11 -9.00
N ILE A 355 -11.15 18.31 -8.44
CA ILE A 355 -11.39 16.90 -8.15
C ILE A 355 -12.60 16.66 -7.24
N TRP A 356 -12.91 17.60 -6.34
CA TRP A 356 -14.07 17.51 -5.47
C TRP A 356 -15.37 17.45 -6.27
N SER A 357 -15.55 18.35 -7.24
CA SER A 357 -16.72 18.31 -8.12
C SER A 357 -16.66 17.11 -9.06
N ILE A 358 -15.49 16.82 -9.65
CA ILE A 358 -15.34 15.70 -10.59
C ILE A 358 -15.74 14.37 -9.95
N THR A 359 -15.36 14.10 -8.70
CA THR A 359 -15.68 12.86 -7.98
C THR A 359 -17.00 12.91 -7.21
N ASN A 360 -17.76 14.00 -7.35
CA ASN A 360 -19.00 14.25 -6.62
C ASN A 360 -18.82 14.19 -5.09
N THR A 361 -17.74 14.79 -4.59
CA THR A 361 -17.29 14.69 -3.21
C THR A 361 -17.14 16.09 -2.63
N GLN A 362 -17.82 16.37 -1.52
CA GLN A 362 -17.63 17.62 -0.78
C GLN A 362 -16.22 17.67 -0.20
N CYS A 363 -15.63 18.87 -0.15
CA CYS A 363 -14.32 19.07 0.46
C CYS A 363 -14.33 18.65 1.95
N ARG A 364 -13.23 18.06 2.41
CA ARG A 364 -13.12 17.48 3.75
C ARG A 364 -12.03 18.14 4.58
N MET A 365 -12.41 18.72 5.71
CA MET A 365 -11.47 19.38 6.63
C MET A 365 -10.67 18.41 7.51
N ASN A 366 -11.14 17.18 7.70
CA ASN A 366 -10.52 16.18 8.57
C ASN A 366 -9.70 15.12 7.79
N GLU A 367 -9.28 15.49 6.58
CA GLU A 367 -8.58 14.59 5.66
C GLU A 367 -7.31 15.25 5.13
N TYR A 368 -6.24 14.47 5.10
CA TYR A 368 -4.99 14.77 4.43
C TYR A 368 -4.96 14.01 3.10
N GLU A 369 -4.15 14.47 2.16
CA GLU A 369 -3.84 13.69 0.96
C GLU A 369 -3.21 12.35 1.37
N GLN A 370 -3.35 11.35 0.51
CA GLN A 370 -2.70 10.07 0.72
C GLN A 370 -1.21 10.16 0.34
N GLU A 371 -0.36 9.49 1.11
CA GLU A 371 1.01 9.16 0.71
C GLU A 371 1.01 7.78 0.03
N SER A 372 1.45 7.71 -1.23
CA SER A 372 1.50 6.46 -2.00
C SER A 372 2.85 5.73 -1.87
N GLY A 373 3.76 6.25 -1.05
CA GLY A 373 4.99 5.56 -0.64
C GLY A 373 4.73 4.23 0.09
N GLN A 374 3.51 4.05 0.60
CA GLN A 374 3.01 2.77 1.07
C GLN A 374 1.48 2.78 1.12
N LEU A 375 0.88 1.65 0.75
CA LEU A 375 -0.55 1.41 0.90
C LEU A 375 -0.83 -0.09 0.95
N LEU A 376 -1.83 -0.48 1.74
CA LEU A 376 -2.25 -1.87 1.88
C LEU A 376 -3.68 -2.00 1.36
N VAL A 377 -3.95 -2.98 0.49
CA VAL A 377 -5.28 -3.19 -0.11
C VAL A 377 -5.61 -4.68 -0.23
N ASP A 378 -6.82 -5.07 0.15
CA ASP A 378 -7.41 -6.36 -0.21
C ASP A 378 -8.04 -6.29 -1.62
N LYS A 379 -7.37 -6.90 -2.60
CA LYS A 379 -7.85 -6.93 -4.00
C LYS A 379 -9.14 -7.73 -4.15
N ARG A 380 -9.41 -8.69 -3.25
CA ARG A 380 -10.65 -9.49 -3.31
C ARG A 380 -11.87 -8.62 -3.10
N LYS A 381 -11.72 -7.53 -2.34
CA LYS A 381 -12.74 -6.50 -2.10
C LYS A 381 -12.66 -5.34 -3.10
N PHE A 382 -11.46 -4.80 -3.30
CA PHE A 382 -11.28 -3.49 -3.94
C PHE A 382 -10.66 -3.57 -5.34
N TRP A 383 -10.92 -4.66 -6.06
CA TRP A 383 -10.46 -4.87 -7.43
C TRP A 383 -10.84 -3.72 -8.37
N TYR A 384 -12.09 -3.26 -8.30
CA TYR A 384 -12.60 -2.18 -9.15
C TYR A 384 -12.06 -0.81 -8.77
N HIS A 385 -11.86 -0.56 -7.48
CA HIS A 385 -11.28 0.70 -7.00
C HIS A 385 -9.82 0.86 -7.45
N LEU A 386 -9.04 -0.23 -7.44
CA LEU A 386 -7.68 -0.22 -7.98
C LEU A 386 -7.66 0.07 -9.49
N GLN A 387 -8.61 -0.47 -10.25
CA GLN A 387 -8.74 -0.19 -11.68
C GLN A 387 -9.08 1.28 -11.94
N LEU A 388 -10.01 1.87 -11.18
CA LEU A 388 -10.31 3.29 -11.29
C LEU A 388 -9.10 4.16 -10.92
N SER A 389 -8.37 3.79 -9.87
CA SER A 389 -7.13 4.47 -9.46
C SER A 389 -6.09 4.45 -10.59
N ALA A 390 -5.91 3.30 -11.25
CA ALA A 390 -5.00 3.14 -12.37
C ALA A 390 -5.46 3.92 -13.61
N TRP A 391 -6.77 3.92 -13.91
CA TRP A 391 -7.33 4.70 -15.02
C TRP A 391 -7.15 6.21 -14.81
N MET A 392 -7.41 6.70 -13.58
CA MET A 392 -7.19 8.11 -13.24
C MET A 392 -5.71 8.49 -13.33
N ASN A 393 -4.79 7.56 -13.13
CA ASN A 393 -3.36 7.82 -13.17
C ASN A 393 -2.72 7.58 -14.55
N ALA A 394 -3.42 6.93 -15.48
CA ALA A 394 -2.88 6.53 -16.76
C ALA A 394 -2.58 7.76 -17.65
N PRO A 395 -1.38 7.86 -18.25
CA PRO A 395 -1.10 8.89 -19.24
C PRO A 395 -1.89 8.61 -20.54
N SER A 396 -2.12 9.67 -21.31
CA SER A 396 -2.63 9.53 -22.66
C SER A 396 -1.52 9.04 -23.58
N VAL A 397 -1.83 8.02 -24.39
CA VAL A 397 -0.93 7.47 -25.41
C VAL A 397 -1.52 7.66 -26.81
N ASP A 398 -0.67 7.63 -27.84
CA ASP A 398 -1.10 7.63 -29.24
C ASP A 398 -1.45 6.22 -29.75
N GLU A 399 -1.79 6.10 -31.04
CA GLU A 399 -2.15 4.82 -31.69
C GLU A 399 -1.03 3.77 -31.66
N LYS A 400 0.21 4.20 -31.43
CA LYS A 400 1.39 3.33 -31.32
C LYS A 400 1.74 3.00 -29.87
N GLY A 401 0.97 3.53 -28.91
CA GLY A 401 1.22 3.35 -27.48
C GLY A 401 2.28 4.31 -26.91
N GLU A 402 2.70 5.31 -27.69
CA GLU A 402 3.72 6.27 -27.27
C GLU A 402 3.11 7.38 -26.41
N PHE A 403 3.89 7.90 -25.46
CA PHE A 403 3.44 8.96 -24.56
C PHE A 403 3.02 10.22 -25.32
N LYS A 404 1.77 10.67 -25.10
CA LYS A 404 1.23 11.90 -25.69
C LYS A 404 1.10 13.00 -24.65
N ALA A 405 0.50 12.70 -23.49
CA ALA A 405 0.28 13.66 -22.42
C ALA A 405 0.14 12.93 -21.08
N GLU A 406 0.37 13.66 -19.98
CA GLU A 406 0.06 13.15 -18.64
C GLU A 406 -1.43 12.86 -18.50
N SER A 407 -1.77 12.12 -17.45
CA SER A 407 -3.16 12.02 -17.02
C SER A 407 -3.77 13.43 -16.85
N PRO A 408 -5.04 13.65 -17.25
CA PRO A 408 -5.73 14.91 -16.95
C PRO A 408 -5.86 15.18 -15.44
N TYR A 409 -5.71 14.16 -14.60
CA TYR A 409 -5.72 14.26 -13.15
C TYR A 409 -4.34 14.65 -12.57
N PHE A 410 -3.26 14.56 -13.35
CA PHE A 410 -1.90 14.80 -12.87
C PHE A 410 -1.72 16.20 -12.27
N SER A 411 -2.27 17.23 -12.92
CA SER A 411 -2.14 18.62 -12.47
C SER A 411 -3.02 19.00 -11.29
N ILE A 412 -3.88 18.08 -10.84
CA ILE A 412 -4.80 18.30 -9.71
C ILE A 412 -4.60 17.29 -8.57
N LEU A 413 -3.90 16.16 -8.81
CA LEU A 413 -3.62 15.10 -7.81
C LEU A 413 -2.15 14.67 -7.69
N LEU A 414 -1.26 15.14 -8.57
CA LEU A 414 0.17 14.78 -8.60
C LEU A 414 0.43 13.27 -8.78
N GLY A 415 -0.20 12.66 -9.78
CA GLY A 415 0.05 11.27 -10.16
C GLY A 415 -0.61 10.26 -9.21
N ASP A 416 0.07 9.14 -8.93
CA ASP A 416 -0.48 8.04 -8.13
C ASP A 416 -0.70 8.41 -6.66
N LYS A 417 -0.04 9.47 -6.20
CA LYS A 417 -0.05 9.95 -4.81
C LYS A 417 -1.43 9.89 -4.19
N ASP A 418 -2.41 10.48 -4.89
CA ASP A 418 -3.74 10.72 -4.33
C ASP A 418 -4.89 10.16 -5.19
N THR A 419 -4.58 9.45 -6.27
CA THR A 419 -5.59 8.80 -7.12
C THR A 419 -6.28 7.64 -6.43
N PHE A 420 -5.58 6.89 -5.58
CA PHE A 420 -6.18 5.84 -4.75
C PHE A 420 -7.30 6.40 -3.86
N ARG A 421 -6.99 7.41 -3.05
CA ARG A 421 -7.97 8.08 -2.18
C ARG A 421 -9.18 8.60 -2.95
N PHE A 422 -8.95 9.26 -4.10
CA PHE A 422 -10.05 9.81 -4.88
C PHE A 422 -10.85 8.78 -5.68
N ALA A 423 -10.29 7.63 -6.03
CA ALA A 423 -11.07 6.51 -6.56
C ALA A 423 -12.07 6.00 -5.51
N TRP A 424 -11.65 5.89 -4.24
CA TRP A 424 -12.56 5.53 -3.14
C TRP A 424 -13.65 6.58 -2.91
N HIS A 425 -13.32 7.87 -2.99
CA HIS A 425 -14.32 8.94 -2.90
C HIS A 425 -15.31 8.94 -4.05
N ALA A 426 -14.85 8.74 -5.29
CA ALA A 426 -15.70 8.65 -6.47
C ALA A 426 -16.71 7.50 -6.32
N LEU A 427 -16.24 6.35 -5.82
CA LEU A 427 -17.03 5.13 -5.60
C LEU A 427 -17.76 5.09 -4.24
N LYS A 428 -17.79 6.20 -3.50
CA LYS A 428 -18.46 6.35 -2.20
C LYS A 428 -18.14 5.22 -1.22
N THR A 429 -16.85 4.89 -1.11
CA THR A 429 -16.34 3.80 -0.27
C THR A 429 -15.40 4.36 0.79
N LYS A 430 -15.56 3.95 2.05
CA LYS A 430 -14.63 4.31 3.14
C LYS A 430 -13.34 3.48 3.03
N TYR A 431 -12.23 4.01 3.55
CA TYR A 431 -10.94 3.34 3.58
C TYR A 431 -10.31 3.48 4.97
N GLY A 432 -9.42 2.56 5.33
CA GLY A 432 -8.71 2.58 6.60
C GLY A 432 -7.50 3.51 6.56
N LYS A 433 -7.15 4.08 7.71
CA LYS A 433 -5.96 4.93 7.90
C LYS A 433 -5.51 4.85 9.36
N PRO A 434 -4.21 5.05 9.66
CA PRO A 434 -3.78 5.23 11.05
C PRO A 434 -4.48 6.41 11.72
N SER A 435 -4.68 6.33 13.03
CA SER A 435 -5.23 7.46 13.82
C SER A 435 -4.29 8.65 13.87
N LYS A 436 -2.97 8.40 13.83
CA LYS A 436 -1.94 9.43 13.94
C LYS A 436 -1.55 10.02 12.59
N PHE A 437 -1.42 11.33 12.57
CA PHE A 437 -0.71 12.09 11.55
C PHE A 437 0.78 11.76 11.55
N LEU A 438 1.45 11.97 10.42
CA LEU A 438 2.88 11.70 10.29
C LEU A 438 3.74 12.62 11.18
N THR A 439 4.96 12.18 11.43
CA THR A 439 6.00 12.94 12.13
C THR A 439 7.13 13.27 11.17
N SER A 440 7.59 14.53 11.15
CA SER A 440 8.72 14.92 10.32
C SER A 440 10.02 14.54 11.02
N VAL A 441 10.94 13.90 10.32
CA VAL A 441 12.25 13.45 10.83
C VAL A 441 13.35 14.06 9.98
N GLY A 442 14.43 14.51 10.62
CA GLY A 442 15.45 15.26 9.92
C GLY A 442 16.71 15.56 10.72
N THR A 443 17.41 16.58 10.25
CA THR A 443 18.66 17.07 10.84
C THR A 443 18.50 18.47 11.41
N VAL A 444 19.43 18.85 12.29
CA VAL A 444 19.63 20.22 12.73
C VAL A 444 21.04 20.66 12.31
N ALA A 445 21.17 21.84 11.71
CA ALA A 445 22.46 22.36 11.27
C ALA A 445 22.62 23.86 11.57
N GLY A 446 23.87 24.29 11.68
CA GLY A 446 24.24 25.70 11.77
C GLY A 446 24.12 26.31 13.17
N PRO A 447 24.67 27.53 13.35
CA PRO A 447 24.62 28.23 14.63
C PRO A 447 23.19 28.58 15.08
N GLU A 448 22.26 28.74 14.13
CA GLU A 448 20.85 29.01 14.40
C GLU A 448 20.02 27.75 14.62
N LYS A 449 20.63 26.55 14.58
CA LYS A 449 19.95 25.25 14.73
C LYS A 449 18.76 25.10 13.77
N PHE A 450 19.00 25.38 12.49
CA PHE A 450 17.98 25.20 11.46
C PHE A 450 17.59 23.72 11.33
N TYR A 451 16.30 23.46 11.44
CA TYR A 451 15.72 22.13 11.25
C TYR A 451 15.43 21.88 9.77
N CYS A 452 15.91 20.77 9.23
CA CYS A 452 15.54 20.27 7.91
C CYS A 452 14.90 18.89 8.03
N GLY A 453 13.57 18.82 8.01
CA GLY A 453 12.82 17.56 7.95
C GLY A 453 12.93 16.92 6.58
N HIS A 454 13.66 15.81 6.44
CA HIS A 454 13.87 15.18 5.14
C HIS A 454 13.05 13.90 4.96
N SER A 455 12.54 13.32 6.05
CA SER A 455 11.81 12.05 6.04
C SER A 455 10.49 12.14 6.80
N PHE A 456 9.57 11.22 6.50
CA PHE A 456 8.28 11.07 7.18
C PHE A 456 8.28 9.78 8.00
N LEU A 457 8.12 9.93 9.30
CA LEU A 457 7.79 8.82 10.17
C LEU A 457 6.27 8.63 10.19
N GLN A 458 5.83 7.46 9.75
CA GLN A 458 4.43 7.10 9.58
C GLN A 458 4.08 5.89 10.47
N TYR A 459 2.84 5.87 10.95
CA TYR A 459 2.45 5.05 12.09
C TYR A 459 1.69 3.79 11.69
N HIS A 460 1.87 2.74 12.47
CA HIS A 460 0.99 1.58 12.49
C HIS A 460 -0.36 2.04 13.06
N PRO A 461 -1.48 1.42 12.68
CA PRO A 461 -2.78 1.86 13.19
C PRO A 461 -2.95 1.83 14.72
N ASP A 462 -2.16 1.02 15.43
CA ASP A 462 -2.08 1.04 16.91
C ASP A 462 -1.22 2.18 17.50
N GLY A 463 -0.71 3.07 16.66
CA GLY A 463 0.03 4.27 17.06
C GLY A 463 1.54 4.10 17.22
N ARG A 464 2.12 2.91 16.95
CA ARG A 464 3.58 2.70 16.94
C ARG A 464 4.23 3.17 15.64
N PRO A 465 5.50 3.62 15.64
CA PRO A 465 6.25 3.90 14.40
C PRO A 465 6.29 2.67 13.48
N MET A 466 5.86 2.80 12.23
CA MET A 466 5.79 1.69 11.27
C MET A 466 6.78 1.84 10.13
N PHE A 467 6.88 3.04 9.58
CA PHE A 467 7.61 3.33 8.36
C PHE A 467 8.41 4.61 8.51
N MET A 468 9.66 4.59 8.05
CA MET A 468 10.49 5.78 7.83
C MET A 468 10.61 5.99 6.32
N HIS A 469 9.77 6.87 5.78
CA HIS A 469 9.76 7.20 4.36
C HIS A 469 10.74 8.33 4.05
N GLY A 470 11.72 8.05 3.18
CA GLY A 470 12.86 8.93 2.90
C GLY A 470 12.53 10.28 2.26
N GLY A 471 11.31 10.50 1.72
CA GLY A 471 10.82 11.80 1.31
C GLY A 471 11.81 12.67 0.51
N ALA A 472 12.28 13.75 1.14
CA ALA A 472 13.22 14.72 0.59
C ALA A 472 14.71 14.37 0.82
N LEU A 473 15.04 13.31 1.57
CA LEU A 473 16.43 12.84 1.75
C LEU A 473 17.14 12.58 0.42
N LYS A 474 16.39 12.16 -0.61
CA LYS A 474 16.89 11.97 -1.98
C LYS A 474 17.44 13.24 -2.64
N THR A 475 17.13 14.41 -2.09
CA THR A 475 17.58 15.73 -2.57
C THR A 475 18.78 16.26 -1.79
N MET A 476 19.16 15.59 -0.69
CA MET A 476 20.30 15.99 0.11
C MET A 476 21.60 15.84 -0.67
N ALA A 477 22.40 16.91 -0.70
CA ALA A 477 23.73 16.88 -1.29
C ALA A 477 24.62 15.83 -0.61
N LYS A 478 25.49 15.16 -1.38
CA LYS A 478 26.35 14.09 -0.85
C LYS A 478 27.33 14.60 0.19
N GLU A 479 27.82 15.82 0.00
CA GLU A 479 28.73 16.52 0.91
C GLU A 479 28.05 16.76 2.26
N VAL A 480 26.78 17.20 2.24
CA VAL A 480 25.96 17.42 3.44
C VAL A 480 25.66 16.10 4.14
N MET A 481 25.27 15.06 3.39
CA MET A 481 25.02 13.72 3.93
C MET A 481 26.28 13.13 4.57
N LYS A 482 27.44 13.28 3.92
CA LYS A 482 28.73 12.83 4.44
C LYS A 482 29.09 13.55 5.74
N TRP A 483 28.97 14.88 5.75
CA TRP A 483 29.22 15.69 6.95
C TRP A 483 28.31 15.30 8.12
N HIS A 484 27.03 15.06 7.86
CA HIS A 484 26.11 14.60 8.90
C HIS A 484 26.50 13.22 9.45
N ARG A 485 26.83 12.26 8.59
CA ARG A 485 27.29 10.92 8.99
C ARG A 485 28.58 10.97 9.81
N GLU A 486 29.57 11.75 9.38
CA GLU A 486 30.91 11.75 9.97
C GLU A 486 31.03 12.63 11.21
N GLU A 487 30.31 13.76 11.27
CA GLU A 487 30.52 14.78 12.31
C GLU A 487 29.30 15.03 13.20
N ASN A 488 28.09 14.65 12.78
CA ASN A 488 26.85 14.97 13.50
C ASN A 488 26.02 13.75 13.91
N GLY A 489 26.64 12.57 13.90
CA GLY A 489 26.02 11.34 14.35
C GLY A 489 24.95 10.77 13.41
N GLY A 490 24.88 11.24 12.15
CA GLY A 490 23.98 10.70 11.14
C GLY A 490 22.97 11.69 10.56
N VAL A 491 22.09 11.23 9.67
CA VAL A 491 21.04 12.06 9.05
C VAL A 491 19.69 11.95 9.77
N TYR A 492 19.45 10.90 10.55
CA TYR A 492 18.24 10.72 11.34
C TYR A 492 18.48 11.15 12.79
N GLN A 493 18.46 12.46 13.05
CA GLN A 493 18.88 13.03 14.33
C GLN A 493 17.69 13.41 15.21
N VAL A 494 16.73 14.13 14.64
CA VAL A 494 15.64 14.78 15.38
C VAL A 494 14.30 14.61 14.67
N TYR A 495 13.21 14.81 15.42
CA TYR A 495 11.86 14.81 14.89
C TYR A 495 11.07 16.05 15.34
N LYS A 496 10.07 16.42 14.54
CA LYS A 496 9.00 17.35 14.90
C LYS A 496 7.65 16.65 14.72
N LYS A 497 6.85 16.63 15.78
CA LYS A 497 5.55 15.96 15.84
C LYS A 497 4.47 16.95 16.24
N SER A 498 3.31 16.88 15.58
CA SER A 498 2.15 17.72 15.90
C SER A 498 1.56 17.40 17.28
N ASP A 499 1.16 18.43 18.03
CA ASP A 499 0.36 18.29 19.26
C ASP A 499 -1.08 17.77 18.99
N TYR A 500 -1.50 17.81 17.73
CA TYR A 500 -2.84 17.41 17.26
C TYR A 500 -2.78 16.15 16.39
N GLU A 501 -1.88 15.20 16.70
CA GLU A 501 -1.62 14.04 15.84
C GLU A 501 -2.87 13.20 15.52
N GLU A 502 -3.89 13.17 16.39
CA GLU A 502 -5.15 12.43 16.14
C GLU A 502 -6.34 13.34 15.78
N GLN A 503 -6.16 14.67 15.81
CA GLN A 503 -7.21 15.66 15.50
C GLN A 503 -7.01 16.19 14.08
N HIS A 504 -7.39 15.37 13.10
CA HIS A 504 -7.11 15.62 11.68
C HIS A 504 -7.84 16.84 11.10
N GLU A 505 -8.73 17.49 11.82
CA GLU A 505 -9.36 18.77 11.43
C GLU A 505 -8.51 19.99 11.81
N LYS A 506 -7.55 19.83 12.73
CA LYS A 506 -6.65 20.89 13.15
C LYS A 506 -5.59 21.14 12.09
N VAL A 507 -5.26 22.41 11.91
CA VAL A 507 -4.22 22.83 10.98
C VAL A 507 -2.87 22.69 11.65
N VAL A 508 -1.99 21.89 11.06
CA VAL A 508 -0.57 21.84 11.38
C VAL A 508 0.14 22.77 10.42
N ASN A 509 0.84 23.78 10.93
CA ASN A 509 1.60 24.72 10.12
C ASN A 509 2.86 24.00 9.60
N VAL A 510 2.71 23.39 8.42
CA VAL A 510 3.77 22.66 7.72
C VAL A 510 3.96 23.26 6.34
N ARG A 511 5.21 23.36 5.90
CA ARG A 511 5.56 23.80 4.55
C ARG A 511 6.74 23.02 4.02
N ILE A 512 6.85 22.94 2.69
CA ILE A 512 8.08 22.51 2.02
C ILE A 512 8.88 23.75 1.67
N GLY A 513 10.16 23.78 2.04
CA GLY A 513 11.09 24.85 1.68
C GLY A 513 12.47 24.30 1.34
N PHE A 514 13.38 25.16 0.92
CA PHE A 514 14.78 24.80 0.75
C PHE A 514 15.52 24.88 2.09
N ASP A 515 16.57 24.08 2.24
CA ASP A 515 17.54 24.27 3.29
C ASP A 515 18.14 25.68 3.20
N GLY A 516 18.21 26.39 4.33
CA GLY A 516 18.85 27.71 4.37
C GLY A 516 20.36 27.69 4.11
N ARG A 517 20.91 26.53 3.70
CA ARG A 517 22.34 26.20 3.55
C ARG A 517 23.19 26.59 4.75
N GLN A 518 22.63 26.54 5.94
CA GLN A 518 23.32 26.87 7.18
C GLN A 518 24.25 25.76 7.67
N TYR A 519 24.87 25.01 6.74
CA TYR A 519 25.82 23.95 7.08
C TYR A 519 27.20 24.55 7.39
N ASP A 520 27.95 23.92 8.28
CA ASP A 520 29.27 24.41 8.70
C ASP A 520 30.37 23.38 8.47
N PHE A 521 30.38 22.81 7.26
CA PHE A 521 31.39 21.82 6.87
C PHE A 521 32.52 22.45 6.04
N PRO A 522 33.75 21.90 6.08
CA PRO A 522 34.87 22.42 5.28
C PRO A 522 34.58 22.40 3.77
N GLY A 523 34.70 23.55 3.11
CA GLY A 523 34.45 23.68 1.67
C GLY A 523 33.02 24.03 1.28
N LYS A 524 32.13 24.37 2.23
CA LYS A 524 30.79 24.87 1.94
C LYS A 524 30.77 26.07 0.98
N GLU A 525 31.81 26.91 1.02
CA GLU A 525 31.99 28.09 0.17
C GLU A 525 32.02 27.75 -1.33
N THR A 526 32.35 26.49 -1.67
CA THR A 526 32.43 26.00 -3.05
C THR A 526 31.18 25.24 -3.50
N MET A 527 30.14 25.14 -2.66
CA MET A 527 28.86 24.55 -3.09
C MET A 527 28.10 25.52 -3.99
N ASP A 528 27.87 25.13 -5.24
CA ASP A 528 27.05 25.91 -6.17
C ASP A 528 25.60 26.07 -5.68
N GLU A 529 24.93 27.14 -6.13
CA GLU A 529 23.54 27.44 -5.79
C GLU A 529 22.51 26.37 -6.21
N GLY A 530 22.89 25.38 -6.99
CA GLY A 530 22.02 24.27 -7.39
C GLY A 530 21.86 23.16 -6.34
N HIS A 531 22.65 23.17 -5.26
CA HIS A 531 22.68 22.08 -4.25
C HIS A 531 21.77 22.38 -3.06
N VAL A 532 20.47 22.57 -3.32
CA VAL A 532 19.47 22.81 -2.28
C VAL A 532 18.76 21.51 -1.90
N THR A 533 18.65 21.25 -0.60
CA THR A 533 17.85 20.15 -0.07
C THR A 533 16.43 20.64 0.19
N PHE A 534 15.42 19.86 -0.18
CA PHE A 534 14.06 20.14 0.25
C PHE A 534 13.88 19.73 1.71
N CYS A 535 13.25 20.60 2.49
CA CYS A 535 12.97 20.41 3.90
C CYS A 535 11.47 20.55 4.14
N THR A 536 10.91 19.60 4.87
CA THR A 536 9.60 19.71 5.52
C THR A 536 9.81 20.49 6.81
N LEU A 537 9.18 21.65 6.89
CA LEU A 537 9.34 22.61 7.96
C LEU A 537 8.05 22.63 8.76
N LEU A 538 8.14 22.27 10.04
CA LEU A 538 7.07 22.42 11.02
C LEU A 538 7.47 23.62 11.89
N ASP A 539 7.12 24.82 11.45
CA ASP A 539 7.70 26.07 11.98
C ASP A 539 7.34 26.30 13.46
N ASP A 540 6.16 25.87 13.88
CA ASP A 540 5.61 26.13 15.22
C ASP A 540 5.99 25.04 16.26
N ILE A 541 6.84 24.08 15.89
CA ILE A 541 7.16 22.91 16.72
C ILE A 541 8.67 22.84 16.93
N GLU A 542 9.11 22.65 18.17
CA GLU A 542 10.54 22.47 18.48
C GLU A 542 11.00 21.03 18.17
N PRO A 543 12.21 20.84 17.61
CA PRO A 543 12.74 19.52 17.34
C PRO A 543 13.16 18.79 18.63
N ARG A 544 12.90 17.48 18.68
CA ARG A 544 13.31 16.58 19.77
C ARG A 544 14.20 15.45 19.24
N PRO A 545 15.07 14.84 20.06
CA PRO A 545 15.92 13.73 19.62
C PRO A 545 15.10 12.55 19.09
N LEU A 546 15.42 12.04 17.90
CA LEU A 546 14.72 10.89 17.30
C LEU A 546 14.80 9.64 18.18
N GLU A 547 15.89 9.50 18.94
CA GLU A 547 16.12 8.39 19.87
C GLU A 547 14.99 8.20 20.90
N GLU A 548 14.22 9.26 21.20
CA GLU A 548 13.06 9.17 22.09
C GLU A 548 11.86 8.44 21.46
N LEU A 549 11.81 8.35 20.12
CA LEU A 549 10.68 7.84 19.36
C LEU A 549 11.01 6.57 18.58
N VAL A 550 12.22 6.48 18.03
CA VAL A 550 12.71 5.29 17.30
C VAL A 550 14.17 5.04 17.67
N PRO A 551 14.43 4.46 18.86
CA PRO A 551 15.78 4.26 19.35
C PRO A 551 16.60 3.36 18.41
N GLY A 552 17.86 3.72 18.18
CA GLY A 552 18.78 2.94 17.36
C GLY A 552 18.57 3.06 15.84
N PHE A 553 17.63 3.88 15.36
CA PHE A 553 17.27 3.92 13.94
C PHE A 553 18.43 4.32 13.03
N GLU A 554 19.23 5.31 13.44
CA GLU A 554 20.36 5.80 12.65
C GLU A 554 21.46 4.74 12.53
N GLN A 555 21.75 4.01 13.61
CA GLN A 555 22.74 2.92 13.61
C GLN A 555 22.27 1.77 12.73
N ASP A 556 20.98 1.43 12.79
CA ASP A 556 20.36 0.46 11.90
C ASP A 556 20.48 0.92 10.44
N PHE A 557 20.17 2.20 10.16
CA PHE A 557 20.24 2.78 8.82
C PHE A 557 21.66 2.71 8.24
N ASP A 558 22.69 3.04 9.02
CA ASP A 558 24.07 2.89 8.58
C ASP A 558 24.41 1.41 8.32
N TYR A 559 24.09 0.53 9.28
CA TYR A 559 24.39 -0.91 9.20
C TYR A 559 23.77 -1.59 7.97
N ILE A 560 22.55 -1.25 7.60
CA ILE A 560 21.88 -1.80 6.41
C ILE A 560 22.37 -1.18 5.09
N GLY A 561 23.31 -0.23 5.12
CA GLY A 561 23.87 0.43 3.95
C GLY A 561 23.04 1.61 3.44
N GLY A 562 22.36 2.32 4.36
CA GLY A 562 21.54 3.49 4.05
C GLY A 562 22.32 4.64 3.39
N TYR A 563 23.62 4.72 3.67
CA TYR A 563 24.56 5.69 3.08
C TYR A 563 25.13 5.29 1.72
N TRP A 564 24.47 4.39 0.99
CA TRP A 564 24.83 4.02 -0.39
C TRP A 564 25.09 5.19 -1.35
N PRO A 565 24.53 6.42 -1.21
CA PRO A 565 24.89 7.53 -2.10
C PRO A 565 26.34 8.01 -1.94
N LEU A 566 26.94 7.75 -0.77
CA LEU A 566 28.32 8.10 -0.42
C LEU A 566 29.32 7.00 -0.82
N GLU A 567 28.84 5.78 -0.98
CA GLU A 567 29.65 4.64 -1.38
C GLU A 567 29.91 4.74 -2.89
N GLY A 568 31.18 4.74 -3.29
CA GLY A 568 31.58 4.78 -4.70
C GLY A 568 30.91 3.65 -5.48
N GLY A 569 30.39 3.99 -6.67
CA GLY A 569 29.64 3.08 -7.55
C GLY A 569 30.46 1.89 -8.05
#